data_AF-A0A9E1N3R7-F1
#
_entry.id   AF-A0A9E1N3R7-F1
#
_cell.length_a   1.000
_cell.length_b   1.000
_cell.length_c   1.000
_cell.angle_alpha   90.00
_cell.angle_beta   90.00
_cell.angle_gamma   90.00
#
_symmetry.space_group_name_H-M   'P 1'
#
loop_
_entity.id
_entity.type
_entity.pdbx_description
1 polymer ?
#
loop_
_entity_poly.entity_id
_entity_poly.type
_entity_poly.pdbx_seq_one_letter_code
_entity_poly.pdbx_strand_id
1 'polypeptide(L)'
;AIHPLLATRGVPGTHDIEQLNVQLSQLSSIKPGGTIRLPRFDKATDECVSDELWCCPSSDIDLILLEGWCVGASAQQRSLLLEPINELERQQDKDAVWRSYVNQQLEDSYSTLFQQLDCLLMLQAPSFDVVVEWRQLQEQKLKQRQLGRGMSDSAVRDFVSHFERLTRHMLVELPQRADVVLPLGWDHQIQSVRFNQ
;
A
#
# COMPACT_ATOMS: atom_id res chain seq x y z
N ALA A 1 -23.00 0.01 -0.98
CA ALA A 1 -21.58 -0.24 -1.32
C ALA A 1 -21.19 0.73 -2.43
N ILE A 2 -20.00 1.33 -2.36
CA ILE A 2 -19.56 2.38 -3.30
C ILE A 2 -19.28 1.80 -4.70
N HIS A 3 -18.49 0.72 -4.78
CA HIS A 3 -18.17 0.04 -6.04
C HIS A 3 -17.76 -1.43 -5.78
N PRO A 4 -18.11 -2.41 -6.65
CA PRO A 4 -17.74 -3.82 -6.46
C PRO A 4 -16.24 -4.09 -6.34
N LEU A 5 -15.40 -3.34 -7.07
CA LEU A 5 -13.93 -3.47 -7.00
C LEU A 5 -13.33 -3.19 -5.60
N LEU A 6 -14.08 -2.55 -4.69
CA LEU A 6 -13.66 -2.36 -3.30
C LEU A 6 -13.81 -3.63 -2.44
N ALA A 7 -14.40 -4.70 -2.97
CA ALA A 7 -14.36 -6.01 -2.33
C ALA A 7 -12.92 -6.58 -2.29
N THR A 8 -12.08 -6.20 -3.25
CA THR A 8 -10.64 -6.50 -3.20
C THR A 8 -9.95 -5.52 -2.28
N ARG A 9 -9.42 -5.99 -1.15
CA ARG A 9 -8.62 -5.16 -0.24
C ARG A 9 -7.32 -4.68 -0.90
N GLY A 10 -6.85 -3.52 -0.45
CA GLY A 10 -5.47 -3.06 -0.62
C GLY A 10 -5.35 -1.66 -1.20
N VAL A 11 -6.33 -1.19 -1.97
CA VAL A 11 -6.32 0.18 -2.51
C VAL A 11 -6.76 1.21 -1.47
N PRO A 12 -6.35 2.49 -1.58
CA PRO A 12 -6.88 3.55 -0.73
C PRO A 12 -8.41 3.53 -0.65
N GLY A 13 -8.92 3.61 0.58
CA GLY A 13 -10.33 3.44 0.91
C GLY A 13 -10.73 2.06 1.42
N THR A 14 -9.79 1.10 1.48
CA THR A 14 -10.02 -0.22 2.12
C THR A 14 -9.27 -0.40 3.44
N HIS A 15 -8.73 0.67 4.02
CA HIS A 15 -8.02 0.64 5.30
C HIS A 15 -8.72 1.56 6.31
N ASP A 16 -8.67 1.20 7.60
CA ASP A 16 -9.18 2.03 8.69
C ASP A 16 -8.15 3.12 9.05
N ILE A 17 -8.19 4.22 8.30
CA ILE A 17 -7.25 5.35 8.47
C ILE A 17 -7.50 6.12 9.77
N GLU A 18 -8.74 6.14 10.26
CA GLU A 18 -9.04 6.76 11.55
C GLU A 18 -8.37 5.99 12.69
N GLN A 19 -8.53 4.66 12.70
CA GLN A 19 -7.87 3.80 13.69
C GLN A 19 -6.34 3.91 13.62
N LEU A 20 -5.77 3.95 12.41
CA LEU A 20 -4.33 4.13 12.23
C LEU A 20 -3.84 5.47 12.82
N ASN A 21 -4.56 6.57 12.56
CA ASN A 21 -4.21 7.89 13.12
C ASN A 21 -4.27 7.90 14.66
N VAL A 22 -5.27 7.24 15.25
CA VAL A 22 -5.36 7.09 16.71
C VAL A 22 -4.16 6.34 17.25
N GLN A 23 -3.75 5.26 16.59
CA GLN A 23 -2.62 4.44 17.03
C GLN A 23 -1.29 5.16 16.89
N LEU A 24 -1.06 5.86 15.76
CA LEU A 24 0.14 6.67 15.58
C LEU A 24 0.24 7.77 16.65
N SER A 25 -0.88 8.45 16.93
CA SER A 25 -0.94 9.47 17.99
C SER A 25 -0.68 8.91 19.39
N GLN A 26 -1.15 7.69 19.67
CA GLN A 26 -0.85 7.00 20.92
C GLN A 26 0.64 6.63 20.99
N LEU A 27 1.19 6.04 19.93
CA LEU A 27 2.59 5.64 19.87
C LEU A 27 3.53 6.85 20.01
N SER A 28 3.19 7.99 19.42
CA SER A 28 4.02 9.21 19.50
C SER A 28 3.96 9.92 20.86
N SER A 29 2.96 9.60 21.70
CA SER A 29 2.72 10.27 22.99
C SER A 29 2.81 9.34 24.20
N ILE A 30 3.13 8.06 23.99
CA ILE A 30 3.21 7.07 25.05
C ILE A 30 4.30 7.45 26.04
N LYS A 31 3.95 7.38 27.34
CA LYS A 31 4.90 7.58 28.43
C LYS A 31 5.52 6.24 28.84
N PRO A 32 6.74 6.23 29.40
CA PRO A 32 7.33 5.03 29.97
C PRO A 32 6.37 4.33 30.94
N GLY A 33 6.13 3.03 30.72
CA GLY A 33 5.17 2.21 31.47
C GLY A 33 3.73 2.28 30.97
N GLY A 34 3.45 3.04 29.90
CA GLY A 34 2.16 3.01 29.21
C GLY A 34 1.95 1.71 28.43
N THR A 35 0.70 1.48 28.03
CA THR A 35 0.32 0.31 27.22
C THR A 35 -0.47 0.76 26.00
N ILE A 36 -0.08 0.26 24.82
CA ILE A 36 -0.83 0.40 23.57
C ILE A 36 -1.08 -1.00 23.02
N ARG A 37 -2.21 -1.17 22.35
CA ARG A 37 -2.55 -2.39 21.61
C ARG A 37 -2.65 -2.03 20.13
N LEU A 38 -1.88 -2.70 19.30
CA LEU A 38 -1.89 -2.50 17.85
C LEU A 38 -2.56 -3.69 17.14
N PRO A 39 -3.44 -3.41 16.18
CA PRO A 39 -4.24 -4.39 15.48
C PRO A 39 -3.34 -5.27 14.65
N ARG A 40 -3.82 -6.48 14.43
CA ARG A 40 -3.17 -7.44 13.55
C ARG A 40 -4.18 -7.89 12.52
N PHE A 41 -3.76 -7.93 11.26
CA PHE A 41 -4.55 -8.48 10.17
C PHE A 41 -4.01 -9.86 9.79
N ASP A 42 -4.88 -10.87 9.72
CA ASP A 42 -4.52 -12.19 9.24
C ASP A 42 -4.86 -12.31 7.74
N LYS A 43 -3.81 -12.29 6.91
CA LYS A 43 -3.94 -12.39 5.45
C LYS A 43 -4.42 -13.77 4.97
N ALA A 44 -4.32 -14.82 5.79
CA ALA A 44 -4.74 -16.16 5.43
C ALA A 44 -6.26 -16.35 5.56
N THR A 45 -6.87 -15.72 6.58
CA THR A 45 -8.32 -15.70 6.78
C THR A 45 -8.99 -14.47 6.18
N ASP A 46 -8.19 -13.47 5.82
CA ASP A 46 -8.64 -12.17 5.32
C ASP A 46 -9.46 -11.35 6.32
N GLU A 47 -9.07 -11.43 7.60
CA GLU A 47 -9.82 -10.86 8.72
C GLU A 47 -8.91 -10.12 9.69
N CYS A 48 -9.46 -9.12 10.38
CA CYS A 48 -8.82 -8.55 11.56
C CYS A 48 -8.81 -9.59 12.69
N VAL A 49 -7.67 -9.76 13.33
CA VAL A 49 -7.56 -10.61 14.52
C VAL A 49 -8.29 -9.92 15.67
N SER A 50 -8.94 -10.70 16.53
CA SER A 50 -9.63 -10.21 17.72
C SER A 50 -8.69 -9.38 18.60
N ASP A 51 -9.26 -8.42 19.33
CA ASP A 51 -8.47 -7.43 20.05
C ASP A 51 -7.58 -8.08 21.11
N GLU A 52 -8.01 -9.19 21.72
CA GLU A 52 -7.25 -9.95 22.72
C GLU A 52 -5.88 -10.44 22.22
N LEU A 53 -5.72 -10.57 20.89
CA LEU A 53 -4.48 -10.99 20.23
C LEU A 53 -3.71 -9.83 19.59
N TRP A 54 -4.15 -8.59 19.79
CA TRP A 54 -3.42 -7.40 19.37
C TRP A 54 -2.06 -7.34 20.04
N CYS A 55 -1.06 -6.88 19.31
CA CYS A 55 0.29 -6.81 19.83
C CYS A 55 0.44 -5.60 20.77
N CYS A 56 1.20 -5.80 21.85
CA CYS A 56 1.49 -4.76 22.83
C CYS A 56 2.98 -4.41 22.74
N PRO A 57 3.37 -3.39 21.96
CA PRO A 57 4.75 -2.96 21.87
C PRO A 57 5.24 -2.37 23.20
N SER A 58 6.57 -2.22 23.33
CA SER A 58 7.19 -1.45 24.40
C SER A 58 6.67 -0.01 24.40
N SER A 59 6.61 0.62 25.58
CA SER A 59 6.35 2.05 25.72
C SER A 59 7.58 2.92 25.50
N ASP A 60 8.76 2.31 25.40
CA ASP A 60 10.01 2.98 25.09
C ASP A 60 10.24 2.90 23.57
N ILE A 61 9.81 3.94 22.84
CA ILE A 61 9.80 3.99 21.38
C ILE A 61 10.62 5.19 20.91
N ASP A 62 11.75 4.91 20.27
CA ASP A 62 12.57 5.92 19.60
C ASP A 62 12.19 6.14 18.13
N LEU A 63 11.64 5.10 17.48
CA LEU A 63 11.35 5.09 16.05
C LEU A 63 10.08 4.28 15.76
N ILE A 64 9.18 4.86 14.97
CA ILE A 64 8.01 4.19 14.41
C ILE A 64 8.26 3.97 12.92
N LEU A 65 8.23 2.73 12.47
CA LEU A 65 8.28 2.39 11.04
C LEU A 65 6.87 2.12 10.53
N LEU A 66 6.30 3.07 9.78
CA LEU A 66 5.07 2.86 9.03
C LEU A 66 5.41 2.37 7.62
N GLU A 67 5.06 1.11 7.32
CA GLU A 67 5.28 0.51 6.00
C GLU A 67 3.96 0.22 5.27
N GLY A 68 3.98 0.39 3.95
CA GLY A 68 2.88 0.00 3.09
C GLY A 68 3.14 0.40 1.64
N TRP A 69 2.60 -0.36 0.70
CA TRP A 69 2.88 -0.19 -0.74
C TRP A 69 2.46 1.18 -1.30
N CYS A 70 1.49 1.86 -0.67
CA CYS A 70 0.99 3.17 -1.05
C CYS A 70 1.32 4.28 -0.03
N VAL A 71 2.22 4.02 0.93
CA VAL A 71 2.66 5.06 1.88
C VAL A 71 3.33 6.21 1.11
N GLY A 72 2.88 7.43 1.36
CA GLY A 72 3.34 8.63 0.67
C GLY A 72 2.72 8.86 -0.71
N ALA A 73 1.83 7.99 -1.18
CA ALA A 73 1.11 8.17 -2.44
C ALA A 73 0.30 9.48 -2.46
N SER A 74 0.19 10.10 -3.62
CA SER A 74 -0.58 11.34 -3.81
C SER A 74 -1.73 11.13 -4.77
N ALA A 75 -2.77 11.94 -4.64
CA ALA A 75 -3.85 11.98 -5.61
C ALA A 75 -3.35 12.43 -6.99
N GLN A 76 -3.92 11.83 -8.04
CA GLN A 76 -3.72 12.24 -9.42
C GLN A 76 -4.63 13.42 -9.78
N GLN A 77 -4.25 14.17 -10.82
CA GLN A 77 -5.17 15.13 -11.43
C GLN A 77 -6.40 14.41 -11.98
N ARG A 78 -7.59 14.97 -11.75
CA ARG A 78 -8.87 14.38 -12.19
C ARG A 78 -8.93 14.11 -13.70
N SER A 79 -8.25 14.90 -14.52
CA SER A 79 -8.13 14.68 -15.97
C SER A 79 -7.46 13.35 -16.33
N LEU A 80 -6.50 12.87 -15.52
CA LEU A 80 -5.81 11.61 -15.72
C LEU A 80 -6.67 10.38 -15.34
N LEU A 81 -7.79 10.61 -14.64
CA LEU A 81 -8.73 9.56 -14.26
C LEU A 81 -9.80 9.29 -15.32
N LEU A 82 -9.87 10.09 -16.38
CA LEU A 82 -10.92 9.94 -17.41
C LEU A 82 -10.71 8.68 -18.25
N GLU A 83 -9.48 8.42 -18.68
CA GLU A 83 -9.17 7.29 -19.57
C GLU A 83 -8.71 6.05 -18.78
N PRO A 84 -9.26 4.85 -19.07
CA PRO A 84 -8.81 3.62 -18.43
C PRO A 84 -7.38 3.28 -18.85
N ILE A 85 -6.54 2.94 -17.88
CA ILE A 85 -5.13 2.57 -18.15
C ILE A 85 -4.93 1.07 -18.38
N ASN A 86 -5.91 0.25 -17.96
CA ASN A 86 -5.86 -1.20 -18.10
C ASN A 86 -7.26 -1.78 -18.32
N GLU A 87 -7.30 -3.11 -18.51
CA GLU A 87 -8.54 -3.81 -18.84
C GLU A 87 -9.52 -3.86 -17.67
N LEU A 88 -9.01 -3.92 -16.43
CA LEU A 88 -9.84 -3.87 -15.23
C LEU A 88 -10.66 -2.58 -15.18
N GLU A 89 -10.02 -1.43 -15.38
CA GLU A 89 -10.73 -0.16 -15.42
C GLU A 89 -11.68 -0.08 -16.63
N ARG A 90 -11.24 -0.53 -17.80
CA ARG A 90 -12.05 -0.48 -19.03
C ARG A 90 -13.33 -1.31 -18.94
N GLN A 91 -13.28 -2.47 -18.28
CA GLN A 91 -14.41 -3.39 -18.24
C GLN A 91 -15.23 -3.30 -16.97
N GLN A 92 -14.60 -3.00 -15.84
CA GLN A 92 -15.22 -3.07 -14.52
C GLN A 92 -15.40 -1.71 -13.85
N ASP A 93 -14.75 -0.63 -14.34
CA ASP A 93 -14.89 0.74 -13.82
C ASP A 93 -15.17 1.75 -14.96
N LYS A 94 -16.12 1.41 -15.84
CA LYS A 94 -16.43 2.19 -17.06
C LYS A 94 -16.77 3.65 -16.79
N ASP A 95 -17.46 3.90 -15.68
CA ASP A 95 -17.90 5.24 -15.27
C ASP A 95 -16.88 5.95 -14.38
N ALA A 96 -15.67 5.39 -14.21
CA ALA A 96 -14.58 5.91 -13.38
C ALA A 96 -14.93 6.09 -11.90
N VAL A 97 -15.97 5.44 -11.39
CA VAL A 97 -16.45 5.58 -10.02
C VAL A 97 -15.41 5.06 -9.03
N TRP A 98 -14.83 3.89 -9.28
CA TRP A 98 -13.86 3.27 -8.38
C TRP A 98 -12.54 4.03 -8.33
N ARG A 99 -11.93 4.32 -9.48
CA ARG A 99 -10.65 5.07 -9.50
C ARG A 99 -10.81 6.51 -9.01
N SER A 100 -11.95 7.15 -9.25
CA SER A 100 -12.24 8.46 -8.65
C SER A 100 -12.39 8.39 -7.14
N TYR A 101 -13.03 7.34 -6.62
CA TYR A 101 -13.12 7.12 -5.17
C TYR A 101 -11.74 6.88 -4.55
N VAL A 102 -10.92 5.99 -5.12
CA VAL A 102 -9.55 5.74 -4.65
C VAL A 102 -8.73 7.04 -4.65
N ASN A 103 -8.86 7.86 -5.70
CA ASN A 103 -8.19 9.16 -5.78
C ASN A 103 -8.66 10.14 -4.70
N GLN A 104 -9.97 10.19 -4.44
CA GLN A 104 -10.53 11.04 -3.39
C GLN A 104 -10.02 10.64 -1.99
N GLN A 105 -9.90 9.34 -1.72
CA GLN A 105 -9.30 8.87 -0.46
C GLN A 105 -7.86 9.36 -0.28
N LEU A 106 -7.09 9.43 -1.38
CA LEU A 106 -5.75 10.02 -1.39
C LEU A 106 -5.75 11.54 -1.20
N GLU A 107 -6.74 12.26 -1.72
CA GLU A 107 -6.90 13.71 -1.49
C GLU A 107 -7.21 14.02 -0.01
N ASP A 108 -7.99 13.15 0.65
CA ASP A 108 -8.55 13.41 1.97
C ASP A 108 -7.73 12.77 3.12
N SER A 109 -8.13 11.58 3.56
CA SER A 109 -7.67 10.97 4.81
C SER A 109 -6.22 10.52 4.75
N TYR A 110 -5.77 10.01 3.59
CA TYR A 110 -4.38 9.57 3.40
C TYR A 110 -3.42 10.74 3.29
N SER A 111 -3.84 11.87 2.68
CA SER A 111 -3.02 13.08 2.61
C SER A 111 -2.66 13.58 4.01
N THR A 112 -3.65 13.65 4.90
CA THR A 112 -3.45 14.06 6.31
C THR A 112 -2.57 13.05 7.07
N LEU A 113 -2.74 11.76 6.82
CA LEU A 113 -1.90 10.72 7.41
C LEU A 113 -0.44 10.88 7.00
N PHE A 114 -0.16 11.04 5.71
CA PHE A 114 1.21 11.09 5.20
C PHE A 114 1.94 12.39 5.52
N GLN A 115 1.23 13.47 5.84
CA GLN A 115 1.82 14.71 6.34
C GLN A 115 2.44 14.57 7.74
N GLN A 116 2.13 13.49 8.48
CA GLN A 116 2.73 13.21 9.79
C GLN A 116 4.10 12.52 9.70
N LEU A 117 4.55 12.12 8.51
CA LEU A 117 5.82 11.43 8.34
C LEU A 117 7.00 12.41 8.48
N ASP A 118 7.91 12.11 9.41
CA ASP A 118 9.16 12.87 9.56
C ASP A 118 10.17 12.55 8.45
N CYS A 119 10.08 11.35 7.87
CA CYS A 119 10.95 10.87 6.80
C CYS A 119 10.21 9.82 5.95
N LEU A 120 10.28 9.97 4.63
CA LEU A 120 9.69 9.10 3.63
C LEU A 120 10.77 8.40 2.82
N LEU A 121 10.79 7.07 2.90
CA LEU A 121 11.70 6.21 2.15
C LEU A 121 10.95 5.44 1.07
N MET A 122 11.47 5.48 -0.15
CA MET A 122 10.92 4.75 -1.29
C MET A 122 11.87 3.66 -1.78
N LEU A 123 11.38 2.42 -1.80
CA LEU A 123 11.97 1.34 -2.60
C LEU A 123 11.41 1.44 -4.02
N GLN A 124 12.20 1.97 -4.96
CA GLN A 124 11.72 2.27 -6.31
C GLN A 124 11.92 1.05 -7.23
N ALA A 125 10.82 0.38 -7.59
CA ALA A 125 10.85 -0.68 -8.59
C ALA A 125 11.22 -0.12 -9.98
N PRO A 126 11.89 -0.91 -10.86
CA PRO A 126 12.24 -0.46 -12.21
C PRO A 126 11.05 -0.09 -13.08
N SER A 127 9.96 -0.85 -12.97
CA SER A 127 8.71 -0.65 -13.72
C SER A 127 7.57 -1.43 -13.08
N PHE A 128 6.34 -1.14 -13.50
CA PHE A 128 5.18 -1.93 -13.08
C PHE A 128 5.25 -3.38 -13.58
N ASP A 129 5.82 -3.63 -14.76
CA ASP A 129 5.94 -4.99 -15.31
C ASP A 129 6.83 -5.86 -14.41
N VAL A 130 7.90 -5.29 -13.86
CA VAL A 130 8.76 -5.96 -12.87
C VAL A 130 7.98 -6.26 -11.58
N VAL A 131 7.08 -5.38 -11.14
CA VAL A 131 6.20 -5.65 -9.98
C VAL A 131 5.29 -6.85 -10.24
N VAL A 132 4.75 -6.99 -11.46
CA VAL A 132 3.96 -8.16 -11.86
C VAL A 132 4.80 -9.44 -11.79
N GLU A 133 6.01 -9.43 -12.33
CA GLU A 133 6.94 -10.57 -12.28
C GLU A 133 7.30 -10.96 -10.84
N TRP A 134 7.58 -9.99 -9.98
CA TRP A 134 7.87 -10.24 -8.57
C TRP A 134 6.67 -10.84 -7.84
N ARG A 135 5.45 -10.35 -8.11
CA ARG A 135 4.24 -10.94 -7.52
C ARG A 135 4.01 -12.37 -8.01
N GLN A 136 4.26 -12.66 -9.28
CA GLN A 136 4.18 -14.01 -9.83
C GLN A 136 5.19 -14.95 -9.15
N LEU A 137 6.45 -14.51 -9.00
CA LEU A 137 7.48 -15.30 -8.31
C LEU A 137 7.11 -15.56 -6.85
N GLN A 138 6.54 -14.56 -6.16
CA GLN A 138 6.05 -14.72 -4.80
C GLN A 138 4.93 -15.76 -4.73
N GLU A 139 3.96 -15.71 -5.64
CA GLU A 139 2.84 -16.64 -5.70
C GLU A 139 3.28 -18.08 -6.02
N GLN A 140 4.25 -18.25 -6.91
CA GLN A 140 4.86 -19.55 -7.21
C GLN A 140 5.53 -20.17 -5.97
N LYS A 141 6.32 -19.38 -5.23
CA LYS A 141 6.94 -19.81 -3.96
C LYS A 141 5.88 -20.17 -2.90
N LEU A 142 4.78 -19.44 -2.84
CA LEU A 142 3.65 -19.74 -1.95
C LEU A 142 2.98 -21.07 -2.30
N LYS A 143 2.67 -21.31 -3.58
CA LYS A 143 2.10 -22.58 -4.05
C LYS A 143 2.96 -23.78 -3.69
N GLN A 144 4.28 -23.66 -3.84
CA GLN A 144 5.21 -24.73 -3.46
C GLN A 144 5.13 -25.06 -1.97
N ARG A 145 4.96 -24.05 -1.11
CA ARG A 145 4.83 -24.22 0.35
C ARG A 145 3.44 -24.70 0.78
N GLN A 146 2.38 -24.36 0.05
CA GLN A 146 0.98 -24.65 0.39
C GLN A 146 0.38 -25.80 -0.45
N LEU A 147 1.19 -26.74 -0.93
CA LEU A 147 0.74 -27.92 -1.69
C LEU A 147 -0.16 -27.57 -2.89
N GLY A 148 0.20 -26.52 -3.63
CA GLY A 148 -0.47 -26.09 -4.85
C GLY A 148 -1.62 -25.10 -4.66
N ARG A 149 -1.94 -24.69 -3.43
CA ARG A 149 -2.93 -23.61 -3.18
C ARG A 149 -2.32 -22.24 -3.47
N GLY A 150 -3.01 -21.44 -4.29
CA GLY A 150 -2.60 -20.09 -4.68
C GLY A 150 -3.26 -19.64 -6.00
N MET A 151 -3.09 -18.38 -6.37
CA MET A 151 -3.66 -17.78 -7.58
C MET A 151 -2.99 -18.29 -8.86
N SER A 152 -3.76 -18.51 -9.93
CA SER A 152 -3.20 -18.73 -11.28
C SER A 152 -2.44 -17.48 -11.77
N ASP A 153 -1.60 -17.62 -12.79
CA ASP A 153 -0.88 -16.48 -13.37
C ASP A 153 -1.83 -15.41 -13.92
N SER A 154 -2.99 -15.81 -14.44
CA SER A 154 -4.07 -14.89 -14.84
C SER A 154 -4.67 -14.16 -13.64
N ALA A 155 -5.00 -14.88 -12.56
CA ALA A 155 -5.54 -14.28 -11.34
C ALA A 155 -4.53 -13.34 -10.67
N VAL A 156 -3.22 -13.61 -10.75
CA VAL A 156 -2.17 -12.68 -10.31
C VAL A 156 -2.21 -11.39 -11.14
N ARG A 157 -2.33 -11.48 -12.48
CA ARG A 157 -2.42 -10.29 -13.34
C ARG A 157 -3.66 -9.47 -13.04
N ASP A 158 -4.81 -10.11 -12.88
CA ASP A 158 -6.07 -9.44 -12.52
C ASP A 158 -5.97 -8.76 -11.15
N PHE A 159 -5.36 -9.45 -10.17
CA PHE A 159 -5.11 -8.88 -8.85
C PHE A 159 -4.20 -7.65 -8.93
N VAL A 160 -3.04 -7.77 -9.57
CA VAL A 160 -2.05 -6.69 -9.67
C VAL A 160 -2.58 -5.49 -10.46
N SER A 161 -3.53 -5.71 -11.39
CA SER A 161 -4.20 -4.63 -12.14
C SER A 161 -4.94 -3.62 -11.26
N HIS A 162 -5.38 -4.00 -10.04
CA HIS A 162 -5.99 -3.08 -9.08
C HIS A 162 -4.98 -2.02 -8.58
N PHE A 163 -3.69 -2.33 -8.62
CA PHE A 163 -2.62 -1.51 -8.06
C PHE A 163 -1.88 -0.71 -9.13
N GLU A 164 -2.15 -0.97 -10.42
CA GLU A 164 -1.37 -0.47 -11.55
C GLU A 164 -1.32 1.05 -11.61
N ARG A 165 -2.48 1.69 -11.58
CA ARG A 165 -2.60 3.14 -11.72
C ARG A 165 -1.76 3.87 -10.69
N LEU A 166 -1.96 3.52 -9.43
CA LEU A 166 -1.27 4.19 -8.34
C LEU A 166 0.22 3.82 -8.31
N THR A 167 0.58 2.58 -8.64
CA THR A 167 2.00 2.18 -8.72
C THR A 167 2.72 2.97 -9.80
N ARG A 168 2.14 3.08 -11.01
CA ARG A 168 2.72 3.86 -12.11
C ARG A 168 2.82 5.35 -11.78
N HIS A 169 1.80 5.90 -11.13
CA HIS A 169 1.81 7.27 -10.60
C HIS A 169 2.99 7.44 -9.64
N MET A 170 3.03 6.67 -8.54
CA MET A 170 4.11 6.74 -7.56
C MET A 170 5.51 6.57 -8.15
N LEU A 171 5.71 5.69 -9.14
CA LEU A 171 7.01 5.54 -9.80
C LEU A 171 7.50 6.82 -10.50
N VAL A 172 6.59 7.72 -10.87
CA VAL A 172 6.89 9.02 -11.49
C VAL A 172 7.04 10.12 -10.45
N GLU A 173 6.07 10.35 -9.55
CA GLU A 173 6.12 11.51 -8.65
C GLU A 173 6.80 11.26 -7.30
N LEU A 174 6.68 10.06 -6.72
CA LEU A 174 7.18 9.79 -5.37
C LEU A 174 8.71 9.95 -5.25
N PRO A 175 9.53 9.60 -6.27
CA PRO A 175 10.97 9.82 -6.19
C PRO A 175 11.38 11.29 -6.02
N GLN A 176 10.50 12.25 -6.31
CA GLN A 176 10.79 13.68 -6.15
C GLN A 176 10.40 14.20 -4.75
N ARG A 177 9.55 13.46 -4.02
CA ARG A 177 9.02 13.85 -2.71
C ARG A 177 9.56 13.04 -1.54
N ALA A 178 10.02 11.81 -1.78
CA ALA A 178 10.63 10.98 -0.76
C ALA A 178 12.01 11.54 -0.35
N ASP A 179 12.34 11.53 0.94
CA ASP A 179 13.64 11.95 1.45
C ASP A 179 14.75 10.99 1.01
N VAL A 180 14.45 9.69 0.95
CA VAL A 180 15.39 8.66 0.51
C VAL A 180 14.76 7.81 -0.59
N VAL A 181 15.46 7.67 -1.70
CA VAL A 181 15.06 6.79 -2.81
C VAL A 181 16.12 5.72 -3.01
N LEU A 182 15.67 4.47 -3.01
CA LEU A 182 16.46 3.28 -3.21
C LEU A 182 15.99 2.59 -4.50
N PRO A 183 16.56 2.92 -5.67
CA PRO A 183 16.27 2.20 -6.90
C PRO A 183 16.67 0.73 -6.79
N LEU A 184 15.72 -0.15 -7.11
CA LEU A 184 15.90 -1.58 -7.12
C LEU A 184 16.23 -2.08 -8.53
N GLY A 185 17.13 -3.05 -8.62
CA GLY A 185 17.35 -3.86 -9.82
C GLY A 185 16.27 -4.94 -9.97
N TRP A 186 16.27 -5.63 -11.11
CA TRP A 186 15.28 -6.68 -11.42
C TRP A 186 15.35 -7.87 -10.44
N ASP A 187 16.49 -8.03 -9.79
CA ASP A 187 16.81 -9.04 -8.78
C ASP A 187 16.55 -8.57 -7.33
N HIS A 188 15.87 -7.44 -7.15
CA HIS A 188 15.60 -6.77 -5.87
C HIS A 188 16.85 -6.17 -5.18
N GLN A 189 18.02 -6.16 -5.83
CA GLN A 189 19.21 -5.52 -5.25
C GLN A 189 19.08 -3.99 -5.31
N ILE A 190 19.48 -3.30 -4.25
CA ILE A 190 19.56 -1.84 -4.25
C ILE A 190 20.73 -1.44 -5.16
N GLN A 191 20.43 -0.69 -6.22
CA GLN A 191 21.42 -0.26 -7.20
C GLN A 191 22.14 1.01 -6.77
N SER A 192 21.45 1.88 -6.03
CA SER A 192 21.98 3.13 -5.51
C SER A 192 21.15 3.63 -4.34
N VAL A 193 21.67 4.62 -3.63
CA VAL A 193 20.93 5.37 -2.61
C VAL A 193 20.96 6.84 -3.01
N ARG A 194 19.79 7.45 -3.11
CA ARG A 194 19.64 8.88 -3.39
C ARG A 194 18.94 9.55 -2.21
N PHE A 195 19.53 10.62 -1.71
CA PHE A 195 18.94 11.49 -0.70
C PHE A 195 18.44 12.75 -1.39
N ASN A 196 17.16 13.07 -1.25
CA ASN A 196 16.61 14.35 -1.65
C ASN A 196 16.78 15.33 -0.46
N GLN A 197 17.15 16.57 -0.76
CA GLN A 197 17.27 17.65 0.23
C GLN A 197 16.02 18.52 0.22
#